data_AF-A0A3D0UQ58-F1
#
_entry.id   AF-A0A3D0UQ58-F1
#
_cell.length_a   1.000
_cell.length_b   1.000
_cell.length_c   1.000
_cell.angle_alpha   90.00
_cell.angle_beta   90.00
_cell.angle_gamma   90.00
#
_symmetry.space_group_name_H-M   'P 1'
#
loop_
_entity.id
_entity.type
_entity.pdbx_description
1 polymer ?
#
loop_
_entity_poly.entity_id
_entity_poly.type
_entity_poly.pdbx_seq_one_letter_code
_entity_poly.pdbx_strand_id
1 'polypeptide(L)'
;TATFVNAAGPYINNVGAMIGIKLPVFNELHGKIAFNDTLGIIPRHVPLMIWNDPVYLPWSEEERQELGAFEDTRWLLEEFPAGVHFRPEGLGQSPVLLILWTYDIEEQEPVWPPTFDDFYPEIVLRGLTRMVPALSAYINKMGRPVVDGGYYCKTRENRPLVGPLPVEGAYIIGALSGFGVMACPAAGELLAAHITGSEMPDYAAAFQLDRYEDPAYQKLLEGWDATSGQL
;
A
#
# COMPACT_ATOMS: atom_id res chain seq x y z
N THR A 1 -22.18 20.45 17.38
CA THR A 1 -22.54 20.10 15.98
C THR A 1 -22.91 18.63 15.95
N ALA A 2 -23.87 18.23 15.12
CA ALA A 2 -24.20 16.82 14.89
C ALA A 2 -23.46 16.33 13.63
N THR A 3 -22.13 16.45 13.62
CA THR A 3 -21.28 16.08 12.48
C THR A 3 -20.45 14.87 12.86
N PHE A 4 -20.56 13.81 12.08
CA PHE A 4 -19.80 12.58 12.24
C PHE A 4 -18.94 12.34 10.99
N VAL A 5 -17.66 12.01 11.19
CA VAL A 5 -16.72 11.69 10.10
C VAL A 5 -16.18 10.29 10.31
N ASN A 6 -16.42 9.39 9.35
CA ASN A 6 -15.80 8.08 9.30
C ASN A 6 -14.42 8.19 8.63
N ALA A 7 -13.37 8.19 9.45
CA ALA A 7 -11.97 8.22 9.03
C ALA A 7 -11.18 7.02 9.58
N ALA A 8 -11.84 5.86 9.72
CA ALA A 8 -11.33 4.72 10.49
C ALA A 8 -10.30 3.84 9.76
N GLY A 9 -9.62 4.37 8.73
CA GLY A 9 -8.61 3.64 7.96
C GLY A 9 -9.12 2.27 7.48
N PRO A 10 -8.44 1.15 7.81
CA PRO A 10 -8.89 -0.17 7.37
C PRO A 10 -10.20 -0.65 8.01
N TYR A 11 -10.62 -0.05 9.13
CA TYR A 11 -11.86 -0.40 9.85
C TYR A 11 -13.06 0.44 9.39
N ILE A 12 -12.96 1.13 8.26
CA ILE A 12 -14.00 2.03 7.76
C ILE A 12 -15.32 1.30 7.48
N ASN A 13 -15.28 0.02 7.08
CA ASN A 13 -16.46 -0.82 6.92
C ASN A 13 -17.11 -1.17 8.27
N ASN A 14 -16.33 -1.44 9.32
CA ASN A 14 -16.87 -1.70 10.66
C ASN A 14 -17.62 -0.48 11.19
N VAL A 15 -17.04 0.71 11.01
CA VAL A 15 -17.69 1.97 11.40
C VAL A 15 -18.88 2.31 10.51
N GLY A 16 -18.80 2.05 9.21
CA GLY A 16 -19.92 2.19 8.28
C GLY A 16 -21.12 1.32 8.69
N ALA A 17 -20.87 0.07 9.08
CA ALA A 17 -21.91 -0.85 9.53
C ALA A 17 -22.67 -0.34 10.78
N MET A 18 -21.99 0.38 11.69
CA MET A 18 -22.63 0.98 12.87
C MET A 18 -23.68 2.04 12.52
N ILE A 19 -23.57 2.65 11.33
CA ILE A 19 -24.54 3.61 10.80
C ILE A 19 -25.36 3.06 9.63
N GLY A 20 -25.34 1.74 9.41
CA GLY A 20 -26.17 1.07 8.41
C GLY A 20 -25.66 1.18 6.96
N ILE A 21 -24.38 1.48 6.75
CA ILE A 21 -23.78 1.67 5.42
C ILE A 21 -22.75 0.57 5.15
N LYS A 22 -22.80 -0.02 3.95
CA LYS A 22 -21.74 -0.87 3.40
C LYS A 22 -20.91 -0.06 2.42
N LEU A 23 -19.60 0.00 2.61
CA LEU A 23 -18.71 0.74 1.71
C LEU A 23 -18.04 -0.24 0.72
N PRO A 24 -17.80 0.17 -0.54
CA PRO A 24 -17.18 -0.68 -1.56
C PRO A 24 -15.65 -0.65 -1.41
N VAL A 25 -15.17 -1.10 -0.25
CA VAL A 25 -13.74 -1.12 0.08
C VAL A 25 -13.27 -2.50 0.51
N PHE A 26 -12.00 -2.76 0.26
CA PHE A 26 -11.25 -3.93 0.72
C PHE A 26 -9.91 -3.48 1.30
N ASN A 27 -9.20 -4.39 1.96
CA ASN A 27 -7.89 -4.11 2.52
C ASN A 27 -6.85 -5.11 1.99
N GLU A 28 -5.63 -4.64 1.79
CA GLU A 28 -4.44 -5.44 1.46
C GLU A 28 -3.38 -5.22 2.55
N LEU A 29 -2.61 -6.25 2.93
CA LEU A 29 -1.45 -6.06 3.80
C LEU A 29 -0.30 -5.46 3.03
N HIS A 30 0.34 -4.43 3.58
CA HIS A 30 1.58 -3.91 3.03
C HIS A 30 2.63 -3.79 4.12
N GLY A 31 3.65 -4.65 4.00
CA GLY A 31 4.82 -4.65 4.86
C GLY A 31 5.87 -3.65 4.39
N LYS A 32 6.82 -3.35 5.26
CA LYS A 32 8.09 -2.70 4.95
C LYS A 32 9.14 -3.28 5.89
N ILE A 33 10.39 -3.24 5.47
CA ILE A 33 11.51 -3.52 6.37
C ILE A 33 12.33 -2.27 6.61
N ALA A 34 12.81 -2.13 7.85
CA ALA A 34 13.91 -1.24 8.19
C ALA A 34 15.20 -2.06 8.32
N PHE A 35 16.10 -1.82 7.39
CA PHE A 35 17.36 -2.53 7.20
C PHE A 35 18.54 -1.57 7.42
N ASN A 36 19.63 -2.01 8.05
CA ASN A 36 20.82 -1.17 8.24
C ASN A 36 21.86 -1.46 7.15
N ASP A 37 22.06 -0.50 6.24
CA ASP A 37 23.11 -0.53 5.22
C ASP A 37 24.48 -0.18 5.81
N THR A 38 25.03 -1.10 6.61
CA THR A 38 26.31 -0.96 7.31
C THR A 38 27.54 -0.84 6.40
N LEU A 39 27.44 -1.29 5.15
CA LEU A 39 28.45 -1.19 4.10
C LEU A 39 28.37 0.12 3.31
N GLY A 40 27.32 0.93 3.52
CA GLY A 40 27.12 2.20 2.83
C GLY A 40 26.98 2.05 1.31
N ILE A 41 26.32 0.98 0.86
CA ILE A 41 26.08 0.70 -0.57
C ILE A 41 25.15 1.76 -1.19
N ILE A 42 24.15 2.22 -0.44
CA ILE A 42 23.17 3.22 -0.88
C ILE A 42 23.62 4.61 -0.42
N PRO A 43 23.91 5.53 -1.36
CA PRO A 43 24.18 6.90 -0.99
C PRO A 43 22.98 7.56 -0.32
N ARG A 44 23.21 8.27 0.79
CA ARG A 44 22.16 8.88 1.63
C ARG A 44 21.28 9.93 0.96
N HIS A 45 21.73 10.50 -0.15
CA HIS A 45 21.04 11.57 -0.87
C HIS A 45 20.13 11.04 -2.00
N VAL A 46 20.12 9.72 -2.22
CA VAL A 46 19.23 9.10 -3.20
C VAL A 46 17.77 9.32 -2.79
N PRO A 47 16.88 9.69 -3.73
CA PRO A 47 15.46 9.88 -3.42
C PRO A 47 14.76 8.54 -3.15
N LEU A 48 13.42 8.57 -3.06
CA LEU A 48 12.64 7.35 -3.23
C LEU A 48 12.94 6.75 -4.61
N MET A 49 13.38 5.51 -4.64
CA MET A 49 13.67 4.76 -5.86
C MET A 49 12.67 3.63 -6.01
N ILE A 50 12.06 3.49 -7.18
CA ILE A 50 11.07 2.46 -7.50
C ILE A 50 11.55 1.66 -8.72
N TRP A 51 11.51 0.34 -8.64
CA TRP A 51 11.79 -0.55 -9.76
C TRP A 51 10.50 -0.93 -10.45
N ASN A 52 10.34 -0.56 -11.73
CA ASN A 52 9.09 -0.77 -12.47
C ASN A 52 9.08 -2.00 -13.38
N ASP A 53 10.14 -2.82 -13.36
CA ASP A 53 10.16 -4.08 -14.10
C ASP A 53 9.84 -5.27 -13.17
N PRO A 54 9.17 -6.32 -13.67
CA PRO A 54 9.03 -7.57 -12.95
C PRO A 54 10.39 -8.18 -12.54
N VAL A 55 10.38 -8.99 -11.48
CA VAL A 55 11.61 -9.50 -10.87
C VAL A 55 11.53 -11.01 -10.64
N TYR A 56 12.52 -11.74 -11.15
CA TYR A 56 12.86 -13.07 -10.63
C TYR A 56 13.91 -12.94 -9.53
N LEU A 57 13.59 -13.48 -8.35
CA LEU A 57 14.51 -13.52 -7.22
C LEU A 57 15.80 -14.29 -7.60
N PRO A 58 17.00 -13.76 -7.28
CA PRO A 58 18.28 -14.35 -7.64
C PRO A 58 18.66 -15.51 -6.71
N TRP A 59 17.87 -16.57 -6.70
CA TRP A 59 18.20 -17.83 -6.03
C TRP A 59 19.34 -18.56 -6.75
N SER A 60 20.25 -19.16 -5.99
CA SER A 60 21.25 -20.10 -6.50
C SER A 60 20.59 -21.39 -7.01
N GLU A 61 21.31 -22.20 -7.78
CA GLU A 61 20.76 -23.46 -8.30
C GLU A 61 20.39 -24.44 -7.19
N GLU A 62 21.17 -24.49 -6.11
CA GLU A 62 20.87 -25.31 -4.92
C GLU A 62 19.60 -24.82 -4.23
N GLU A 63 19.49 -23.52 -3.97
CA GLU A 63 18.29 -22.90 -3.39
C GLU A 63 17.05 -23.13 -4.27
N ARG A 64 17.19 -23.07 -5.60
CA ARG A 64 16.09 -23.36 -6.54
C ARG A 64 15.60 -24.79 -6.44
N GLN A 65 16.51 -25.76 -6.31
CA GLN A 65 16.14 -27.17 -6.17
C GLN A 65 15.42 -27.43 -4.85
N GLU A 66 15.90 -26.83 -3.75
CA GLU A 66 15.28 -26.92 -2.43
C GLU A 66 13.88 -26.30 -2.41
N LEU A 67 13.76 -25.05 -2.86
CA LEU A 67 12.48 -24.33 -2.91
C LEU A 67 11.46 -25.00 -3.87
N GLY A 68 11.94 -25.62 -4.95
CA GLY A 68 11.08 -26.32 -5.91
C GLY A 68 10.55 -27.67 -5.40
N ALA A 69 11.19 -28.24 -4.37
CA ALA A 69 10.83 -29.54 -3.81
C ALA A 69 9.54 -29.51 -2.98
N PHE A 70 9.17 -28.34 -2.42
CA PHE A 70 7.97 -28.16 -1.62
C PHE A 70 6.95 -27.26 -2.32
N GLU A 71 5.67 -27.54 -2.10
CA GLU A 71 4.56 -26.82 -2.75
C GLU A 71 4.40 -25.39 -2.19
N ASP A 72 4.60 -25.22 -0.90
CA ASP A 72 4.47 -23.97 -0.14
C ASP A 72 5.60 -22.96 -0.42
N THR A 73 6.72 -23.38 -1.02
CA THR A 73 7.85 -22.51 -1.38
C THR A 73 8.02 -22.31 -2.89
N ARG A 74 7.26 -23.04 -3.73
CA ARG A 74 7.45 -23.02 -5.18
C ARG A 74 7.20 -21.64 -5.81
N TRP A 75 6.25 -20.89 -5.25
CA TRP A 75 5.92 -19.54 -5.70
C TRP A 75 7.11 -18.55 -5.61
N LEU A 76 8.09 -18.80 -4.73
CA LEU A 76 9.32 -18.00 -4.63
C LEU A 76 10.20 -18.09 -5.89
N LEU A 77 9.94 -19.05 -6.77
CA LEU A 77 10.64 -19.25 -8.04
C LEU A 77 9.95 -18.59 -9.23
N GLU A 78 8.74 -18.08 -9.03
CA GLU A 78 7.94 -17.42 -10.06
C GLU A 78 8.38 -15.96 -10.26
N GLU A 79 7.79 -15.29 -11.26
CA GLU A 79 8.02 -13.87 -11.50
C GLU A 79 7.23 -13.03 -10.50
N PHE A 80 7.93 -12.15 -9.78
CA PHE A 80 7.29 -11.18 -8.90
C PHE A 80 6.90 -9.93 -9.69
N PRO A 81 5.80 -9.26 -9.33
CA PRO A 81 5.41 -8.01 -9.97
C PRO A 81 6.45 -6.91 -9.74
N ALA A 82 6.38 -5.88 -10.56
CA ALA A 82 7.12 -4.65 -10.36
C ALA A 82 6.82 -4.00 -8.99
N GLY A 83 7.60 -2.98 -8.62
CA GLY A 83 7.26 -2.07 -7.52
C GLY A 83 8.10 -2.21 -6.26
N VAL A 84 9.17 -3.00 -6.27
CA VAL A 84 10.15 -2.96 -5.17
C VAL A 84 10.77 -1.58 -5.11
N HIS A 85 10.74 -0.96 -3.92
CA HIS A 85 11.22 0.40 -3.75
C HIS A 85 11.89 0.61 -2.41
N PHE A 86 12.73 1.63 -2.36
CA PHE A 86 13.44 1.99 -1.14
C PHE A 86 13.66 3.49 -1.01
N ARG A 87 13.95 3.91 0.20
CA ARG A 87 14.56 5.22 0.47
C ARG A 87 15.49 5.15 1.69
N PRO A 88 16.58 5.94 1.71
CA PRO A 88 17.32 6.20 2.93
C PRO A 88 16.40 6.85 4.00
N GLU A 89 16.50 6.40 5.26
CA GLU A 89 15.66 6.88 6.36
C GLU A 89 16.50 7.43 7.53
N GLY A 90 15.97 8.40 8.27
CA GLY A 90 16.64 9.07 9.37
C GLY A 90 17.58 10.22 8.97
N LEU A 91 18.07 10.94 9.97
CA LEU A 91 18.94 12.12 9.79
C LEU A 91 20.44 11.76 9.81
N GLY A 92 21.26 12.66 9.29
CA GLY A 92 22.72 12.55 9.37
C GLY A 92 23.27 11.26 8.74
N GLN A 93 24.06 10.51 9.52
CA GLN A 93 24.72 9.27 9.10
C GLN A 93 23.92 8.01 9.43
N SER A 94 22.60 8.12 9.59
CA SER A 94 21.73 6.95 9.79
C SER A 94 21.99 5.89 8.70
N PRO A 95 22.28 4.63 9.05
CA PRO A 95 22.43 3.56 8.06
C PRO A 95 21.09 2.98 7.62
N VAL A 96 19.97 3.47 8.16
CA VAL A 96 18.65 2.86 7.92
C VAL A 96 18.21 3.09 6.49
N LEU A 97 17.81 2.00 5.85
CA LEU A 97 17.14 1.90 4.57
C LEU A 97 15.74 1.34 4.82
N LEU A 98 14.71 2.05 4.36
CA LEU A 98 13.37 1.48 4.28
C LEU A 98 13.20 0.83 2.92
N ILE A 99 12.77 -0.42 2.92
CA ILE A 99 12.47 -1.18 1.70
C ILE A 99 11.02 -1.66 1.81
N LEU A 100 10.27 -1.51 0.73
CA LEU A 100 8.88 -1.91 0.62
C LEU A 100 8.68 -2.60 -0.73
N TRP A 101 7.86 -3.64 -0.75
CA TRP A 101 7.37 -4.24 -1.98
C TRP A 101 5.96 -4.75 -1.78
N THR A 102 5.04 -4.25 -2.62
CA THR A 102 3.60 -4.59 -2.62
C THR A 102 3.33 -5.78 -3.55
N TYR A 103 4.17 -6.82 -3.50
CA TYR A 103 3.98 -8.01 -4.35
C TYR A 103 2.81 -8.88 -3.87
N ASP A 104 2.51 -8.80 -2.58
CA ASP A 104 1.38 -9.44 -1.95
C ASP A 104 0.20 -8.44 -1.93
N ILE A 105 -0.83 -8.76 -2.70
CA ILE A 105 -2.03 -7.91 -2.90
C ILE A 105 -3.31 -8.67 -2.56
N GLU A 106 -3.21 -9.73 -1.76
CA GLU A 106 -4.37 -10.50 -1.37
C GLU A 106 -5.33 -9.65 -0.51
N GLU A 107 -6.63 -9.74 -0.83
CA GLU A 107 -7.66 -9.10 -0.03
C GLU A 107 -7.76 -9.80 1.33
N GLN A 108 -7.68 -9.04 2.42
CA GLN A 108 -7.71 -9.60 3.76
C GLN A 108 -8.41 -8.69 4.77
N GLU A 109 -9.00 -9.32 5.78
CA GLU A 109 -9.59 -8.61 6.92
C GLU A 109 -8.50 -7.99 7.81
N PRO A 110 -8.70 -6.77 8.35
CA PRO A 110 -7.71 -6.09 9.15
C PRO A 110 -7.57 -6.68 10.56
N VAL A 111 -6.40 -7.24 10.85
CA VAL A 111 -6.01 -7.80 12.15
C VAL A 111 -4.98 -6.90 12.82
N TRP A 112 -5.13 -6.71 14.12
CA TRP A 112 -4.17 -5.96 14.94
C TRP A 112 -3.61 -6.84 16.07
N PRO A 113 -2.27 -6.92 16.26
CA PRO A 113 -1.24 -6.36 15.39
C PRO A 113 -1.14 -7.09 14.03
N PRO A 114 -0.65 -6.44 12.96
CA PRO A 114 -0.41 -7.11 11.69
C PRO A 114 0.70 -8.16 11.82
N THR A 115 0.56 -9.25 11.08
CA THR A 115 1.54 -10.34 11.01
C THR A 115 2.05 -10.48 9.60
N PHE A 116 3.37 -10.64 9.44
CA PHE A 116 4.02 -10.76 8.14
C PHE A 116 4.68 -12.13 8.02
N ASP A 117 4.83 -12.61 6.79
CA ASP A 117 5.55 -13.84 6.49
C ASP A 117 7.03 -13.72 6.89
N ASP A 118 7.60 -14.80 7.45
CA ASP A 118 9.00 -14.84 7.89
C ASP A 118 10.00 -14.64 6.74
N PHE A 119 9.62 -14.99 5.50
CA PHE A 119 10.42 -14.79 4.29
C PHE A 119 10.35 -13.34 3.77
N TYR A 120 9.38 -12.53 4.21
CA TYR A 120 9.16 -11.17 3.70
C TYR A 120 10.46 -10.34 3.63
N PRO A 121 11.31 -10.29 4.67
CA PRO A 121 12.54 -9.49 4.62
C PRO A 121 13.56 -9.97 3.60
N GLU A 122 13.68 -11.28 3.43
CA GLU A 122 14.61 -11.85 2.47
C GLU A 122 14.12 -11.62 1.03
N ILE A 123 12.82 -11.79 0.79
CA ILE A 123 12.18 -11.54 -0.51
C ILE A 123 12.42 -10.10 -0.94
N VAL A 124 12.11 -9.12 -0.10
CA VAL A 124 12.25 -7.70 -0.49
C VAL A 124 13.70 -7.29 -0.70
N LEU A 125 14.64 -7.80 0.11
CA LEU A 125 16.06 -7.54 -0.10
C LEU A 125 16.58 -8.18 -1.39
N ARG A 126 16.25 -9.46 -1.63
CA ARG A 126 16.62 -10.19 -2.85
C ARG A 126 16.03 -9.52 -4.09
N GLY A 127 14.76 -9.10 -4.04
CA GLY A 127 14.12 -8.35 -5.12
C GLY A 127 14.87 -7.05 -5.43
N LEU A 128 15.22 -6.29 -4.39
CA LEU A 128 15.91 -5.01 -4.53
C LEU A 128 17.32 -5.15 -5.16
N THR A 129 17.98 -6.32 -5.03
CA THR A 129 19.28 -6.55 -5.68
C THR A 129 19.22 -6.49 -7.22
N ARG A 130 18.03 -6.58 -7.83
CA ARG A 130 17.91 -6.35 -9.28
C ARG A 130 18.11 -4.90 -9.65
N MET A 131 17.62 -3.97 -8.83
CA MET A 131 17.90 -2.55 -8.99
C MET A 131 19.34 -2.21 -8.55
N VAL A 132 19.79 -2.76 -7.41
CA VAL A 132 21.10 -2.44 -6.82
C VAL A 132 21.89 -3.73 -6.54
N PRO A 133 22.64 -4.26 -7.52
CA PRO A 133 23.33 -5.55 -7.39
C PRO A 133 24.30 -5.65 -6.21
N ALA A 134 24.90 -4.54 -5.79
CA ALA A 134 25.82 -4.51 -4.66
C ALA A 134 25.17 -4.92 -3.32
N LEU A 135 23.84 -4.77 -3.17
CA LEU A 135 23.11 -5.22 -1.97
C LEU A 135 23.12 -6.74 -1.78
N SER A 136 23.48 -7.52 -2.81
CA SER A 136 23.71 -8.96 -2.69
C SER A 136 24.75 -9.33 -1.64
N ALA A 137 25.63 -8.39 -1.26
CA ALA A 137 26.59 -8.56 -0.17
C ALA A 137 25.95 -8.87 1.20
N TYR A 138 24.65 -8.56 1.37
CA TYR A 138 23.89 -8.82 2.59
C TYR A 138 23.13 -10.15 2.60
N ILE A 139 23.00 -10.81 1.44
CA ILE A 139 22.33 -12.12 1.37
C ILE A 139 23.10 -13.10 2.28
N ASN A 140 22.38 -13.85 3.12
CA ASN A 140 22.91 -14.78 4.13
C ASN A 140 23.78 -14.15 5.24
N LYS A 141 23.94 -12.81 5.25
CA LYS A 141 24.69 -12.06 6.26
C LYS A 141 23.85 -10.98 6.95
N MET A 142 22.58 -10.88 6.56
CA MET A 142 21.65 -9.90 7.07
C MET A 142 21.39 -10.16 8.55
N GLY A 143 21.56 -9.14 9.39
CA GLY A 143 20.95 -9.15 10.73
C GLY A 143 19.42 -9.17 10.61
N ARG A 144 18.69 -9.46 11.69
CA ARG A 144 17.22 -9.42 11.65
C ARG A 144 16.73 -7.97 11.44
N PRO A 145 16.15 -7.62 10.28
CA PRO A 145 15.58 -6.30 10.09
C PRO A 145 14.29 -6.17 10.91
N VAL A 146 13.87 -4.93 11.13
CA VAL A 146 12.55 -4.68 11.71
C VAL A 146 11.53 -4.79 10.59
N VAL A 147 10.50 -5.62 10.77
CA VAL A 147 9.34 -5.69 9.89
C VAL A 147 8.20 -4.94 10.55
N ASP A 148 7.58 -4.05 9.79
CA ASP A 148 6.45 -3.23 10.20
C ASP A 148 5.53 -3.03 8.98
N GLY A 149 4.32 -2.53 9.18
CA GLY A 149 3.43 -2.25 8.08
C GLY A 149 1.99 -2.07 8.53
N GLY A 150 1.08 -2.14 7.57
CA GLY A 150 -0.33 -1.96 7.83
C GLY A 150 -1.16 -2.19 6.59
N TYR A 151 -2.42 -1.81 6.68
CA TYR A 151 -3.39 -2.12 5.64
C TYR A 151 -3.59 -0.94 4.70
N TYR A 152 -3.58 -1.22 3.40
CA TYR A 152 -4.09 -0.28 2.41
C TYR A 152 -5.58 -0.54 2.23
N CYS A 153 -6.39 0.35 2.81
CA CYS A 153 -7.82 0.38 2.53
C CYS A 153 -8.07 1.02 1.16
N LYS A 154 -8.76 0.31 0.28
CA LYS A 154 -8.86 0.65 -1.14
C LYS A 154 -10.29 0.52 -1.64
N THR A 155 -10.62 1.34 -2.64
CA THR A 155 -11.68 1.03 -3.60
C THR A 155 -11.08 0.27 -4.78
N ARG A 156 -11.92 -0.39 -5.58
CA ARG A 156 -11.49 -1.14 -6.78
C ARG A 156 -10.66 -0.31 -7.76
N GLU A 157 -10.98 0.96 -7.90
CA GLU A 157 -10.34 1.88 -8.83
C GLU A 157 -9.19 2.71 -8.23
N ASN A 158 -8.78 2.41 -7.00
CA ASN A 158 -7.81 3.17 -6.22
C ASN A 158 -8.16 4.65 -6.01
N ARG A 159 -9.45 4.99 -6.00
CA ARG A 159 -9.94 6.35 -5.72
C ARG A 159 -10.46 6.48 -4.29
N PRO A 160 -10.05 7.52 -3.55
CA PRO A 160 -10.58 7.81 -2.23
C PRO A 160 -12.10 7.93 -2.18
N LEU A 161 -12.63 7.72 -0.97
CA LEU A 161 -13.98 8.11 -0.59
C LEU A 161 -13.90 9.36 0.27
N VAL A 162 -14.37 10.49 -0.24
CA VAL A 162 -14.38 11.80 0.43
C VAL A 162 -15.71 12.49 0.15
N GLY A 163 -16.49 12.77 1.19
CA GLY A 163 -17.74 13.51 1.06
C GLY A 163 -18.86 13.02 1.98
N PRO A 164 -20.11 13.41 1.70
CA PRO A 164 -21.27 13.01 2.49
C PRO A 164 -21.58 11.51 2.33
N LEU A 165 -22.21 10.96 3.36
CA LEU A 165 -22.79 9.61 3.36
C LEU A 165 -24.32 9.69 3.34
N PRO A 166 -25.05 8.62 2.96
CA PRO A 166 -26.52 8.57 2.97
C PRO A 166 -27.15 8.51 4.38
N VAL A 167 -26.54 9.19 5.36
CA VAL A 167 -27.01 9.37 6.73
C VAL A 167 -26.79 10.84 7.09
N GLU A 168 -27.84 11.51 7.57
CA GLU A 168 -27.79 12.95 7.88
C GLU A 168 -26.64 13.27 8.84
N GLY A 169 -25.79 14.23 8.47
CA GLY A 169 -24.64 14.66 9.26
C GLY A 169 -23.44 13.71 9.25
N ALA A 170 -23.49 12.61 8.49
CA ALA A 170 -22.39 11.66 8.34
C ALA A 170 -21.56 11.93 7.08
N TYR A 171 -20.24 11.84 7.22
CA TYR A 171 -19.27 12.05 6.15
C TYR A 171 -18.18 10.97 6.20
N ILE A 172 -17.41 10.86 5.12
CA ILE A 172 -16.31 9.90 4.98
C ILE A 172 -15.04 10.60 4.49
N ILE A 173 -13.90 10.16 4.99
CA ILE A 173 -12.57 10.35 4.39
C ILE A 173 -11.78 9.05 4.55
N GLY A 174 -11.61 8.31 3.46
CA GLY A 174 -10.96 7.02 3.52
C GLY A 174 -10.69 6.40 2.15
N ALA A 175 -10.37 5.10 2.16
CA ALA A 175 -9.96 4.36 0.96
C ALA A 175 -8.83 5.05 0.17
N LEU A 176 -7.82 5.58 0.88
CA LEU A 176 -6.72 6.36 0.29
C LEU A 176 -5.63 5.50 -0.38
N SER A 177 -5.89 4.21 -0.60
CA SER A 177 -5.19 3.32 -1.54
C SER A 177 -3.64 3.29 -1.48
N GLY A 178 -3.06 3.51 -0.30
CA GLY A 178 -1.61 3.44 -0.10
C GLY A 178 -0.85 4.75 -0.27
N PHE A 179 -1.49 5.78 -0.82
CA PHE A 179 -0.92 7.13 -0.97
C PHE A 179 -1.54 8.14 0.01
N GLY A 180 -2.21 7.66 1.06
CA GLY A 180 -2.99 8.50 1.97
C GLY A 180 -2.19 9.56 2.72
N VAL A 181 -0.93 9.32 3.04
CA VAL A 181 -0.07 10.37 3.65
C VAL A 181 0.15 11.54 2.69
N MET A 182 0.23 11.27 1.38
CA MET A 182 0.42 12.29 0.36
C MET A 182 -0.90 13.01 0.04
N ALA A 183 -2.00 12.26 -0.03
CA ALA A 183 -3.31 12.79 -0.40
C ALA A 183 -4.09 13.43 0.77
N CYS A 184 -3.73 13.16 2.03
CA CYS A 184 -4.53 13.61 3.18
C CYS A 184 -4.74 15.13 3.29
N PRO A 185 -3.81 16.03 2.89
CA PRO A 185 -4.09 17.47 2.98
C PRO A 185 -5.23 17.88 2.05
N ALA A 186 -5.19 17.44 0.78
CA ALA A 186 -6.22 17.74 -0.21
C ALA A 186 -7.54 17.03 0.10
N ALA A 187 -7.49 15.77 0.54
CA ALA A 187 -8.69 15.04 0.96
C ALA A 187 -9.35 15.69 2.19
N GLY A 188 -8.55 16.21 3.13
CA GLY A 188 -9.03 16.95 4.29
C GLY A 188 -9.69 18.28 3.91
N GLU A 189 -9.09 19.03 2.98
CA GLU A 189 -9.67 20.27 2.44
C GLU A 189 -11.00 20.01 1.72
N LEU A 190 -11.04 18.97 0.88
CA LEU A 190 -12.25 18.56 0.18
C LEU A 190 -13.37 18.14 1.15
N LEU A 191 -13.04 17.35 2.18
CA LEU A 191 -13.99 16.99 3.22
C LEU A 191 -14.49 18.23 3.98
N ALA A 192 -13.59 19.15 4.33
CA ALA A 192 -13.95 20.37 5.02
C ALA A 192 -14.96 21.18 4.20
N ALA A 193 -14.74 21.34 2.89
CA ALA A 193 -15.67 22.02 1.99
C ALA A 193 -17.06 21.37 1.98
N HIS A 194 -17.14 20.04 1.97
CA HIS A 194 -18.41 19.31 2.10
C HIS A 194 -19.13 19.57 3.43
N ILE A 195 -18.39 19.68 4.53
CA ILE A 195 -18.96 19.90 5.87
C ILE A 195 -19.42 21.36 6.04
N THR A 196 -18.67 22.32 5.50
CA THR A 196 -18.94 23.76 5.66
C THR A 196 -19.89 24.32 4.60
N GLY A 197 -20.23 23.54 3.57
CA GLY A 197 -21.02 24.01 2.43
C GLY A 197 -20.29 25.05 1.58
N SER A 198 -18.95 24.93 1.50
CA SER A 198 -18.12 25.79 0.66
C SER A 198 -18.27 25.43 -0.82
N GLU A 199 -17.74 26.28 -1.70
CA GLU A 199 -17.67 25.98 -3.13
C GLU A 199 -16.86 24.69 -3.37
N MET A 200 -17.45 23.77 -4.13
CA MET A 200 -16.82 22.48 -4.43
C MET A 200 -15.99 22.58 -5.72
N PRO A 201 -14.79 22.00 -5.77
CA PRO A 201 -14.04 21.90 -7.02
C PRO A 201 -14.74 20.92 -7.98
N ASP A 202 -14.54 21.12 -9.29
CA ASP A 202 -15.18 20.33 -10.36
C ASP A 202 -14.91 18.81 -10.25
N TYR A 203 -13.83 18.40 -9.60
CA TYR A 203 -13.48 17.00 -9.41
C TYR A 203 -14.15 16.34 -8.20
N ALA A 204 -14.87 17.07 -7.34
CA ALA A 204 -15.37 16.56 -6.06
C ALA A 204 -16.25 15.31 -6.22
N ALA A 205 -17.12 15.29 -7.23
CA ALA A 205 -18.03 14.17 -7.50
C ALA A 205 -17.27 12.85 -7.75
N ALA A 206 -16.03 12.90 -8.22
CA ALA A 206 -15.22 11.70 -8.47
C ALA A 206 -14.80 10.97 -7.18
N PHE A 207 -14.95 11.60 -6.01
CA PHE A 207 -14.56 11.04 -4.71
C PHE A 207 -15.74 10.73 -3.79
N GLN A 208 -16.96 11.10 -4.16
CA GLN A 208 -18.16 10.82 -3.36
C GLN A 208 -18.57 9.35 -3.47
N LEU A 209 -19.39 8.87 -2.52
CA LEU A 209 -19.90 7.50 -2.52
C LEU A 209 -21.00 7.30 -3.58
N ASP A 210 -21.80 8.33 -3.85
CA ASP A 210 -22.89 8.30 -4.83
C ASP A 210 -22.40 8.18 -6.30
N ARG A 211 -21.09 8.34 -6.55
CA ARG A 211 -20.50 8.04 -7.87
C ARG A 211 -20.82 6.63 -8.36
N TYR A 212 -21.03 5.68 -7.46
CA TYR A 212 -21.42 4.31 -7.81
C TYR A 212 -22.90 4.20 -8.24
N GLU A 213 -23.71 5.24 -8.07
CA GLU A 213 -25.08 5.31 -8.59
C GLU A 213 -25.12 5.77 -10.05
N ASP A 214 -24.05 6.40 -10.56
CA ASP A 214 -23.94 6.85 -11.94
C ASP A 214 -23.67 5.66 -12.89
N PRO A 215 -24.59 5.33 -13.82
CA PRO A 215 -24.38 4.26 -14.80
C PRO A 215 -23.18 4.50 -15.71
N ALA A 216 -22.82 5.76 -16.00
CA ALA A 216 -21.63 6.08 -16.77
C ALA A 216 -20.36 5.73 -15.99
N TYR A 217 -20.32 6.02 -14.69
CA TYR A 217 -19.22 5.63 -13.82
C TYR A 217 -19.10 4.11 -13.68
N GLN A 218 -20.21 3.40 -13.50
CA GLN A 218 -20.23 1.93 -13.46
C GLN A 218 -19.63 1.32 -14.73
N LYS A 219 -19.95 1.87 -15.90
CA LYS A 219 -19.36 1.45 -17.18
C LYS A 219 -17.86 1.73 -17.26
N LEU A 220 -17.37 2.82 -16.66
CA LEU A 220 -15.93 3.07 -16.57
C LEU A 220 -15.24 2.03 -15.68
N LEU A 221 -15.88 1.63 -14.58
CA LEU A 221 -15.32 0.63 -13.67
C LEU A 221 -15.09 -0.70 -14.37
N GLU A 222 -16.00 -1.14 -15.26
CA GLU A 222 -15.89 -2.40 -16.01
C GLU A 222 -14.55 -2.55 -16.74
N GLY A 223 -13.98 -1.45 -17.25
CA GLY A 223 -12.69 -1.43 -17.95
C GLY A 223 -11.51 -0.95 -17.10
N TRP A 224 -11.70 -0.71 -15.80
CA TRP A 224 -10.66 -0.17 -14.93
C TRP A 224 -9.71 -1.27 -14.47
N ASP A 225 -8.42 -1.06 -14.70
CA ASP A 225 -7.36 -1.92 -14.15
C ASP A 225 -7.20 -1.63 -12.66
N ALA A 226 -7.47 -2.61 -11.80
CA ALA A 226 -7.36 -2.49 -10.35
C ALA A 226 -5.93 -2.21 -9.87
N THR A 227 -4.93 -2.48 -10.72
CA THR A 227 -3.52 -2.14 -10.47
C THR A 227 -3.17 -0.71 -10.88
N SER A 228 -4.06 -0.01 -11.59
CA SER A 228 -3.85 1.38 -11.96
C SER A 228 -3.75 2.28 -10.73
N GLY A 229 -2.62 2.97 -10.57
CA GLY A 229 -2.34 3.82 -9.40
C GLY A 229 -1.79 3.05 -8.19
N GLN A 230 -1.60 1.73 -8.30
CA GLN A 230 -0.63 1.01 -7.47
C GLN A 230 0.72 1.09 -8.19
N LEU A 231 1.66 1.84 -7.59
CA LEU A 231 3.00 2.19 -8.09
C LEU A 231 3.05 3.47 -8.96
#